data_AF-A0A1F4C1X9-F1
#
_entry.id   AF-A0A1F4C1X9-F1
#
_cell.length_a   1.000
_cell.length_b   1.000
_cell.length_c   1.000
_cell.angle_alpha   90.00
_cell.angle_beta   90.00
_cell.angle_gamma   90.00
#
_symmetry.space_group_name_H-M   'P 1'
#
loop_
_entity.id
_entity.type
_entity.pdbx_description
1 polymer ?
#
loop_
_entity_poly.entity_id
_entity_poly.type
_entity_poly.pdbx_seq_one_letter_code
_entity_poly.pdbx_strand_id
1 'polypeptide(L)'
;MQPHNEFRFHPQVVQIGCYWGEGAHTELYLLEGDTLAIVDTGVHDTPTRYIAPALESCGRTLGDVDLILSTHGHYDHTGGNAEMVAASGAQLWIHEADARFAEELDYQFDTYFANRHVLAGRPDRLEAARAAFKVNVGQPTKVDRKLVDGEVVDLGKGIRLRVLHTPGHTPGSICYAWESEGLVLSGDAAMGLSTQPGGLPLIYYPADYKRSLQRLQELDIAVLGLGHHYRTLAMPPDSVHFGELVKTYLGACQEIADLIEDALRRSATARPGAGFLEVARNATDLVAQRLPIIKSAEGLPLYGNVEAFYGCWQLLR
;
A
#
# COMPACT_ATOMS: atom_id res chain seq x y z
N MET A 1 -10.75 -22.19 -3.28
CA MET A 1 -9.51 -21.57 -3.75
C MET A 1 -9.90 -20.62 -4.87
N GLN A 2 -9.73 -19.31 -4.70
CA GLN A 2 -9.92 -18.41 -5.85
C GLN A 2 -8.72 -18.61 -6.79
N PRO A 3 -8.92 -18.75 -8.12
CA PRO A 3 -7.80 -18.83 -9.06
C PRO A 3 -6.94 -17.57 -8.94
N HIS A 4 -5.63 -17.70 -9.17
CA HIS A 4 -4.77 -16.54 -9.38
C HIS A 4 -5.23 -15.87 -10.69
N ASN A 5 -5.38 -14.55 -10.69
CA ASN A 5 -5.78 -13.79 -11.86
C ASN A 5 -4.54 -13.05 -12.35
N GLU A 6 -3.91 -13.57 -13.40
CA GLU A 6 -2.86 -12.84 -14.12
C GLU A 6 -3.50 -11.92 -15.16
N PHE A 7 -3.01 -10.68 -15.23
CA PHE A 7 -3.47 -9.71 -16.21
C PHE A 7 -2.27 -8.99 -16.83
N ARG A 8 -2.03 -9.23 -18.13
CA ARG A 8 -0.96 -8.59 -18.88
C ARG A 8 -1.51 -7.33 -19.56
N PHE A 9 -1.19 -6.17 -19.00
CA PHE A 9 -1.59 -4.87 -19.53
C PHE A 9 -0.48 -4.15 -20.31
N HIS A 10 0.74 -4.68 -20.27
CA HIS A 10 1.88 -4.24 -21.07
C HIS A 10 2.69 -5.46 -21.53
N PRO A 11 3.33 -5.47 -22.72
CA PRO A 11 4.07 -6.64 -23.21
C PRO A 11 5.11 -7.20 -22.25
N GLN A 12 5.68 -6.36 -21.37
CA GLN A 12 6.69 -6.72 -20.38
C GLN A 12 6.23 -6.60 -18.92
N VAL A 13 4.93 -6.40 -18.66
CA VAL A 13 4.39 -6.29 -17.29
C VAL A 13 3.18 -7.21 -17.11
N VAL A 14 3.27 -8.09 -16.12
CA VAL A 14 2.17 -8.96 -15.69
C VAL A 14 1.76 -8.57 -14.29
N GLN A 15 0.48 -8.23 -14.12
CA GLN A 15 -0.13 -8.09 -12.81
C GLN A 15 -0.46 -9.47 -12.23
N ILE A 16 -0.19 -9.66 -10.95
CA ILE A 16 -0.48 -10.88 -10.20
C ILE A 16 -1.37 -10.53 -9.00
N GLY A 17 -2.67 -10.82 -9.12
CA GLY A 17 -3.63 -10.61 -8.03
C GLY A 17 -3.55 -11.70 -6.96
N CYS A 18 -3.20 -11.31 -5.74
CA CYS A 18 -2.96 -12.22 -4.62
C CYS A 18 -4.04 -12.03 -3.54
N TYR A 19 -4.67 -13.12 -3.07
CA TYR A 19 -5.71 -13.04 -2.03
C TYR A 19 -5.30 -13.80 -0.77
N TRP A 20 -5.52 -13.19 0.38
CA TRP A 20 -5.09 -13.72 1.67
C TRP A 20 -6.08 -13.39 2.79
N GLY A 21 -5.97 -14.11 3.91
CA GLY A 21 -6.86 -13.96 5.06
C GLY A 21 -8.36 -14.06 4.70
N GLU A 22 -9.16 -13.18 5.28
CA GLU A 22 -10.63 -13.11 5.09
C GLU A 22 -11.01 -12.19 3.91
N GLY A 23 -10.37 -12.38 2.75
CA GLY A 23 -10.67 -11.60 1.54
C GLY A 23 -9.90 -10.29 1.43
N ALA A 24 -8.75 -10.19 2.10
CA ALA A 24 -7.75 -9.19 1.76
C ALA A 24 -7.06 -9.57 0.44
N HIS A 25 -6.42 -8.60 -0.17
CA HIS A 25 -5.82 -8.72 -1.49
C HIS A 25 -4.61 -7.81 -1.59
N THR A 26 -3.61 -8.19 -2.39
CA THR A 26 -2.46 -7.38 -2.78
C THR A 26 -2.18 -7.62 -4.26
N GLU A 27 -1.77 -6.59 -4.99
CA GLU A 27 -1.29 -6.68 -6.36
C GLU A 27 0.23 -6.63 -6.43
N LEU A 28 0.78 -7.54 -7.22
CA LEU A 28 2.20 -7.61 -7.53
C LEU A 28 2.40 -7.42 -9.02
N TYR A 29 3.62 -7.04 -9.43
CA TYR A 29 3.92 -6.84 -10.84
C TYR A 29 5.22 -7.52 -11.23
N LEU A 30 5.15 -8.48 -12.15
CA LEU A 30 6.31 -9.09 -12.77
C LEU A 30 6.77 -8.24 -13.95
N LEU A 31 8.06 -7.90 -13.98
CA LEU A 31 8.71 -7.08 -15.01
C LEU A 31 9.74 -7.90 -15.79
N GLU A 32 9.52 -8.04 -17.09
CA GLU A 32 10.30 -8.94 -17.96
C GLU A 32 11.39 -8.20 -18.74
N GLY A 33 12.47 -7.86 -18.03
CA GLY A 33 13.69 -7.25 -18.58
C GLY A 33 14.75 -8.26 -19.00
N ASP A 34 16.00 -7.81 -19.06
CA ASP A 34 17.19 -8.68 -18.96
C ASP A 34 17.36 -9.16 -17.51
N THR A 35 16.98 -8.32 -16.55
CA THR A 35 16.73 -8.66 -15.15
C THR A 35 15.26 -8.95 -14.96
N LEU A 36 14.91 -10.15 -14.49
CA LEU A 36 13.54 -10.50 -14.12
C LEU A 36 13.26 -9.96 -12.72
N ALA A 37 12.39 -8.95 -12.62
CA ALA A 37 12.07 -8.32 -11.34
C ALA A 37 10.61 -8.53 -10.96
N ILE A 38 10.34 -8.59 -9.65
CA ILE A 38 8.98 -8.52 -9.13
C ILE A 38 8.83 -7.30 -8.22
N VAL A 39 7.75 -6.56 -8.41
CA VAL A 39 7.34 -5.46 -7.53
C VAL A 39 6.38 -6.02 -6.49
N ASP A 40 6.81 -5.91 -5.22
CA ASP A 40 6.18 -6.52 -4.04
C ASP A 40 6.09 -8.06 -4.09
N THR A 41 5.88 -8.69 -2.93
CA THR A 41 5.85 -10.15 -2.76
C THR A 41 4.66 -10.65 -1.97
N GLY A 42 3.70 -9.78 -1.65
CA GLY A 42 2.50 -10.15 -0.91
C GLY A 42 2.79 -10.55 0.53
N VAL A 43 2.02 -11.52 1.04
CA VAL A 43 2.21 -12.17 2.34
C VAL A 43 3.05 -13.45 2.24
N HIS A 44 3.37 -14.09 3.38
CA HIS A 44 4.30 -15.21 3.48
C HIS A 44 4.14 -16.36 2.46
N ASP A 45 2.92 -16.79 2.11
CA ASP A 45 2.64 -17.91 1.21
C ASP A 45 2.40 -17.45 -0.23
N THR A 46 2.46 -16.14 -0.48
CA THR A 46 2.22 -15.55 -1.80
C THR A 46 3.20 -16.06 -2.87
N PRO A 47 4.51 -16.20 -2.58
CA PRO A 47 5.47 -16.75 -3.53
C PRO A 47 5.08 -18.13 -4.07
N THR A 48 4.85 -19.11 -3.20
CA THR A 48 4.38 -20.44 -3.62
C THR A 48 2.99 -20.40 -4.27
N ARG A 49 2.05 -19.61 -3.73
CA ARG A 49 0.63 -19.72 -4.10
C ARG A 49 0.22 -18.93 -5.33
N TYR A 50 0.91 -17.82 -5.62
CA TYR A 50 0.52 -16.87 -6.67
C TYR A 50 1.67 -16.54 -7.61
N ILE A 51 2.88 -16.30 -7.09
CA ILE A 51 4.02 -15.91 -7.94
C ILE A 51 4.54 -17.10 -8.74
N ALA A 52 4.72 -18.27 -8.12
CA ALA A 52 5.21 -19.47 -8.82
C ALA A 52 4.28 -19.89 -9.99
N PRO A 53 2.95 -19.99 -9.82
CA PRO A 53 2.06 -20.27 -10.95
C PRO A 53 2.10 -19.22 -12.07
N ALA A 54 2.22 -17.93 -11.74
CA ALA A 54 2.33 -16.86 -12.73
C ALA A 54 3.67 -16.90 -13.50
N LEU A 55 4.75 -17.35 -12.86
CA LEU A 55 6.03 -17.59 -13.54
C LEU A 55 5.96 -18.82 -14.46
N GLU A 56 5.32 -19.90 -13.99
CA GLU A 56 5.13 -21.12 -14.78
C GLU A 56 4.36 -20.88 -16.08
N SER A 57 3.36 -19.99 -16.06
CA SER A 57 2.58 -19.61 -17.26
C SER A 57 3.47 -18.99 -18.36
N CYS A 58 4.61 -18.42 -17.98
CA CYS A 58 5.60 -17.82 -18.86
C CYS A 58 6.88 -18.66 -19.00
N GLY A 59 6.87 -19.92 -18.55
CA GLY A 59 8.02 -20.84 -18.66
C GLY A 59 9.19 -20.50 -17.74
N ARG A 60 8.91 -19.82 -16.63
CA ARG A 60 9.86 -19.42 -15.58
C ARG A 60 9.54 -20.14 -14.27
N THR A 61 10.43 -20.02 -13.31
CA THR A 61 10.29 -20.50 -11.92
C THR A 61 10.68 -19.38 -10.96
N LEU A 62 10.38 -19.54 -9.67
CA LEU A 62 10.86 -18.61 -8.63
C LEU A 62 12.38 -18.40 -8.74
N GLY A 63 13.12 -19.46 -9.04
CA GLY A 63 14.58 -19.42 -9.18
C GLY A 63 15.12 -18.53 -10.31
N ASP A 64 14.26 -18.11 -11.24
CA ASP A 64 14.64 -17.21 -12.34
C ASP A 64 14.51 -15.73 -11.96
N VAL A 65 13.94 -15.39 -10.79
CA VAL A 65 13.77 -13.99 -10.36
C VAL A 65 15.09 -13.45 -9.83
N ASP A 66 15.57 -12.37 -10.44
CA ASP A 66 16.85 -11.72 -10.13
C ASP A 66 16.69 -10.62 -9.05
N LEU A 67 15.54 -9.95 -9.01
CA LEU A 67 15.34 -8.74 -8.22
C LEU A 67 13.95 -8.63 -7.62
N ILE A 68 13.89 -8.25 -6.34
CA ILE A 68 12.67 -7.88 -5.62
C ILE A 68 12.70 -6.37 -5.37
N LEU A 69 11.65 -5.70 -5.81
CA LEU A 69 11.45 -4.26 -5.68
C LEU A 69 10.25 -4.01 -4.76
N SER A 70 10.49 -3.72 -3.48
CA SER A 70 9.39 -3.40 -2.56
C SER A 70 8.98 -1.93 -2.72
N THR A 71 7.68 -1.66 -2.78
CA THR A 71 7.10 -0.30 -2.81
C THR A 71 7.13 0.35 -1.44
N HIS A 72 6.88 -0.42 -0.39
CA HIS A 72 6.91 0.02 1.00
C HIS A 72 7.01 -1.17 1.97
N GLY A 73 7.20 -0.88 3.26
CA GLY A 73 7.56 -1.86 4.29
C GLY A 73 6.41 -2.59 4.99
N HIS A 74 5.19 -2.61 4.46
CA HIS A 74 4.12 -3.39 5.07
C HIS A 74 4.17 -4.87 4.69
N TYR A 75 3.79 -5.72 5.64
CA TYR A 75 3.93 -7.17 5.51
C TYR A 75 3.11 -7.79 4.39
N ASP A 76 2.03 -7.14 3.98
CA ASP A 76 1.22 -7.58 2.85
C ASP A 76 1.82 -7.21 1.50
N HIS A 77 2.96 -6.52 1.49
CA HIS A 77 3.82 -6.26 0.32
C HIS A 77 5.20 -6.91 0.44
N THR A 78 5.71 -7.12 1.66
CA THR A 78 7.06 -7.63 1.90
C THR A 78 7.11 -9.02 2.50
N GLY A 79 5.96 -9.62 2.85
CA GLY A 79 5.91 -10.87 3.61
C GLY A 79 6.46 -12.08 2.85
N GLY A 80 6.37 -12.05 1.52
CA GLY A 80 6.97 -13.07 0.65
C GLY A 80 8.47 -12.91 0.40
N ASN A 81 9.11 -11.82 0.86
CA ASN A 81 10.50 -11.49 0.51
C ASN A 81 11.47 -12.64 0.88
N ALA A 82 11.35 -13.20 2.08
CA ALA A 82 12.26 -14.25 2.55
C ALA A 82 12.19 -15.53 1.69
N GLU A 83 10.99 -15.93 1.26
CA GLU A 83 10.80 -17.11 0.43
C GLU A 83 11.33 -16.88 -0.99
N MET A 84 11.08 -15.69 -1.56
CA MET A 84 11.64 -15.30 -2.86
C MET A 84 13.17 -15.33 -2.83
N VAL A 85 13.79 -14.68 -1.83
CA VAL A 85 15.25 -14.67 -1.66
C VAL A 85 15.80 -16.08 -1.46
N ALA A 86 15.13 -16.92 -0.67
CA ALA A 86 15.56 -18.30 -0.44
C ALA A 86 15.47 -19.17 -1.72
N ALA A 87 14.46 -18.94 -2.55
CA ALA A 87 14.23 -19.70 -3.77
C ALA A 87 15.13 -19.29 -4.93
N SER A 88 15.49 -18.00 -5.03
CA SER A 88 16.16 -17.45 -6.22
C SER A 88 17.52 -16.80 -5.97
N GLY A 89 17.82 -16.44 -4.72
CA GLY A 89 18.98 -15.59 -4.42
C GLY A 89 18.84 -14.15 -4.91
N ALA A 90 17.62 -13.71 -5.28
CA ALA A 90 17.34 -12.35 -5.70
C ALA A 90 17.80 -11.31 -4.67
N GLN A 91 18.18 -10.14 -5.16
CA GLN A 91 18.42 -9.00 -4.28
C GLN A 91 17.09 -8.37 -3.83
N LEU A 92 17.01 -7.93 -2.57
CA LEU A 92 15.88 -7.15 -2.07
C LEU A 92 16.21 -5.66 -2.01
N TRP A 93 15.48 -4.85 -2.78
CA TRP A 93 15.62 -3.40 -2.80
C TRP A 93 14.33 -2.72 -2.30
N ILE A 94 14.49 -1.73 -1.43
CA ILE A 94 13.40 -0.94 -0.83
C ILE A 94 13.92 0.45 -0.48
N HIS A 95 13.05 1.44 -0.32
CA HIS A 95 13.45 2.76 0.14
C HIS A 95 14.12 2.73 1.53
N GLU A 96 15.13 3.58 1.74
CA GLU A 96 15.93 3.57 2.97
C GLU A 96 15.11 3.74 4.26
N ALA A 97 14.07 4.57 4.20
CA ALA A 97 13.20 4.87 5.33
C ALA A 97 12.29 3.70 5.74
N ASP A 98 12.10 2.72 4.86
CA ASP A 98 11.27 1.54 5.13
C ASP A 98 12.07 0.25 5.28
N ALA A 99 13.38 0.27 5.02
CA ALA A 99 14.25 -0.91 5.09
C ALA A 99 14.14 -1.65 6.43
N ARG A 100 14.05 -0.90 7.54
CA ARG A 100 13.93 -1.47 8.88
C ARG A 100 12.65 -2.29 9.07
N PHE A 101 11.55 -1.95 8.39
CA PHE A 101 10.30 -2.69 8.52
C PHE A 101 10.38 -4.09 7.90
N ALA A 102 11.22 -4.28 6.87
CA ALA A 102 11.50 -5.58 6.28
C ALA A 102 12.50 -6.40 7.13
N GLU A 103 13.44 -5.74 7.80
CA GLU A 103 14.50 -6.37 8.59
C GLU A 103 14.08 -6.67 10.05
N GLU A 104 13.10 -5.95 10.59
CA GLU A 104 12.64 -6.04 11.98
C GLU A 104 11.11 -6.08 12.05
N LEU A 105 10.52 -7.29 11.95
CA LEU A 105 9.06 -7.46 11.89
C LEU A 105 8.32 -6.97 13.15
N ASP A 106 8.94 -7.06 14.33
CA ASP A 106 8.35 -6.52 15.56
C ASP A 106 8.29 -4.98 15.53
N TYR A 107 9.28 -4.32 14.91
CA TYR A 107 9.26 -2.86 14.71
C TYR A 107 8.10 -2.44 13.80
N GLN A 108 7.85 -3.20 12.73
CA GLN A 108 6.69 -3.00 11.86
C GLN A 108 5.37 -3.20 12.62
N PHE A 109 5.27 -4.30 13.38
CA PHE A 109 4.09 -4.57 14.20
C PHE A 109 3.81 -3.43 15.18
N ASP A 110 4.81 -3.02 15.95
CA ASP A 110 4.63 -1.99 16.97
C ASP A 110 4.27 -0.63 16.35
N THR A 111 4.89 -0.29 15.20
CA THR A 111 4.66 0.99 14.52
C THR A 111 3.26 1.11 13.93
N TYR A 112 2.79 0.09 13.21
CA TYR A 112 1.56 0.20 12.40
C TYR A 112 0.38 -0.63 12.94
N PHE A 113 0.65 -1.78 13.55
CA PHE A 113 -0.39 -2.75 13.90
C PHE A 113 -0.76 -2.76 15.38
N ALA A 114 0.17 -2.43 16.28
CA ALA A 114 -0.10 -2.25 17.69
C ALA A 114 -0.73 -0.87 17.95
N ASN A 115 -0.13 0.18 17.39
CA ASN A 115 -0.55 1.57 17.61
C ASN A 115 -2.03 1.80 17.31
N ARG A 116 -2.58 1.22 16.25
CA ARG A 116 -4.02 1.32 15.93
C ARG A 116 -4.95 0.89 17.06
N HIS A 117 -4.60 -0.19 17.77
CA HIS A 117 -5.41 -0.72 18.86
C HIS A 117 -5.26 0.15 20.11
N VAL A 118 -4.06 0.69 20.37
CA VAL A 118 -3.83 1.66 21.45
C VAL A 118 -4.62 2.94 21.18
N LEU A 119 -4.54 3.48 19.96
CA LEU A 119 -5.24 4.70 19.54
C LEU A 119 -6.76 4.55 19.59
N ALA A 120 -7.28 3.36 19.27
CA ALA A 120 -8.70 3.04 19.40
C ALA A 120 -9.16 2.82 20.86
N GLY A 121 -8.25 2.89 21.85
CA GLY A 121 -8.56 2.62 23.25
C GLY A 121 -8.82 1.15 23.55
N ARG A 122 -8.23 0.23 22.76
CA ARG A 122 -8.42 -1.22 22.81
C ARG A 122 -7.10 -2.00 22.95
N PRO A 123 -6.26 -1.69 23.97
CA PRO A 123 -5.00 -2.42 24.19
C PRO A 123 -5.23 -3.90 24.53
N ASP A 124 -6.43 -4.27 24.99
CA ASP A 124 -6.85 -5.65 25.21
C ASP A 124 -6.81 -6.52 23.93
N ARG A 125 -6.82 -5.90 22.74
CA ARG A 125 -6.74 -6.61 21.45
C ARG A 125 -5.32 -6.89 20.97
N LEU A 126 -4.29 -6.39 21.64
CA LEU A 126 -2.91 -6.43 21.14
C LEU A 126 -2.35 -7.85 20.99
N GLU A 127 -2.66 -8.75 21.93
CA GLU A 127 -2.18 -10.14 21.88
C GLU A 127 -2.76 -10.88 20.67
N ALA A 128 -4.08 -10.78 20.47
CA ALA A 128 -4.76 -11.35 19.31
C ALA A 128 -4.28 -10.74 17.99
N ALA A 129 -4.03 -9.42 17.96
CA ALA A 129 -3.48 -8.73 16.79
C ALA A 129 -2.07 -9.24 16.46
N ARG A 130 -1.21 -9.46 17.46
CA ARG A 130 0.13 -10.02 17.25
C ARG A 130 0.08 -11.45 16.73
N ALA A 131 -0.83 -12.26 17.26
CA ALA A 131 -1.05 -13.62 16.75
C ALA A 131 -1.50 -13.59 15.28
N ALA A 132 -2.46 -12.74 14.92
CA ALA A 132 -2.94 -12.61 13.55
C ALA A 132 -1.86 -12.09 12.58
N PHE A 133 -1.06 -11.12 13.00
CA PHE A 133 0.06 -10.60 12.21
C PHE A 133 1.08 -11.70 11.88
N LYS A 134 1.43 -12.53 12.87
CA LYS A 134 2.38 -13.66 12.69
C LYS A 134 1.92 -14.71 11.67
N VAL A 135 0.62 -14.78 11.36
CA VAL A 135 0.11 -15.72 10.34
C VAL A 135 0.59 -15.33 8.94
N ASN A 136 0.72 -14.05 8.64
CA ASN A 136 0.93 -13.57 7.26
C ASN A 136 2.28 -12.88 7.03
N VAL A 137 2.96 -12.42 8.08
CA VAL A 137 4.12 -11.50 7.97
C VAL A 137 5.38 -12.11 7.32
N GLY A 138 5.49 -13.43 7.27
CA GLY A 138 6.69 -14.09 6.76
C GLY A 138 7.87 -13.99 7.73
N GLN A 139 9.08 -13.86 7.20
CA GLN A 139 10.32 -13.80 7.98
C GLN A 139 11.07 -12.48 7.73
N PRO A 140 11.83 -11.97 8.71
CA PRO A 140 12.68 -10.81 8.50
C PRO A 140 13.64 -11.06 7.35
N THR A 141 13.76 -10.09 6.44
CA THR A 141 14.57 -10.23 5.23
C THR A 141 15.58 -9.09 5.16
N LYS A 142 16.86 -9.44 4.98
CA LYS A 142 17.94 -8.48 4.79
C LYS A 142 17.69 -7.64 3.53
N VAL A 143 17.84 -6.33 3.64
CA VAL A 143 17.79 -5.43 2.49
C VAL A 143 19.18 -5.32 1.87
N ASP A 144 19.30 -5.64 0.58
CA ASP A 144 20.57 -5.58 -0.14
C ASP A 144 20.88 -4.19 -0.67
N ARG A 145 19.84 -3.42 -1.04
CA ARG A 145 19.99 -2.03 -1.47
C ARG A 145 18.88 -1.15 -0.91
N LYS A 146 19.29 0.00 -0.40
CA LYS A 146 18.40 1.08 0.04
C LYS A 146 18.31 2.11 -1.06
N LEU A 147 17.11 2.31 -1.59
CA LEU A 147 16.81 3.26 -2.65
C LEU A 147 16.48 4.64 -2.07
N VAL A 148 16.73 5.69 -2.84
CA VAL A 148 16.30 7.08 -2.57
C VAL A 148 15.58 7.69 -3.77
N ASP A 149 14.94 8.84 -3.55
CA ASP A 149 14.23 9.58 -4.60
C ASP A 149 15.11 9.88 -5.82
N GLY A 150 14.54 9.71 -7.00
CA GLY A 150 15.18 10.06 -8.26
C GLY A 150 16.16 9.02 -8.79
N GLU A 151 16.47 7.94 -8.07
CA GLU A 151 17.28 6.85 -8.61
C GLU A 151 16.61 6.15 -9.80
N VAL A 152 17.41 5.52 -10.66
CA VAL A 152 16.91 4.71 -11.78
C VAL A 152 17.30 3.26 -11.58
N VAL A 153 16.30 2.38 -11.59
CA VAL A 153 16.46 0.94 -11.68
C VAL A 153 16.36 0.55 -13.15
N ASP A 154 17.48 0.13 -13.74
CA ASP A 154 17.53 -0.36 -15.12
C ASP A 154 17.46 -1.89 -15.11
N LEU A 155 16.41 -2.44 -15.70
CA LEU A 155 16.20 -3.89 -15.80
C LEU A 155 16.56 -4.43 -17.19
N GLY A 156 17.11 -3.59 -18.09
CA GLY A 156 17.36 -3.96 -19.47
C GLY A 156 16.09 -3.98 -20.33
N LYS A 157 16.25 -4.30 -21.62
CA LYS A 157 15.16 -4.27 -22.64
C LYS A 157 14.31 -2.99 -22.62
N GLY A 158 14.91 -1.85 -22.30
CA GLY A 158 14.23 -0.55 -22.25
C GLY A 158 13.47 -0.26 -20.95
N ILE A 159 13.39 -1.21 -20.00
CA ILE A 159 12.73 -0.99 -18.71
C ILE A 159 13.64 -0.15 -17.80
N ARG A 160 13.31 1.14 -17.65
CA ARG A 160 14.02 2.07 -16.77
C ARG A 160 13.04 2.71 -15.81
N LEU A 161 13.06 2.24 -14.56
CA LEU A 161 12.14 2.67 -13.52
C LEU A 161 12.78 3.79 -12.70
N ARG A 162 12.24 5.00 -12.80
CA ARG A 162 12.54 6.09 -11.87
C ARG A 162 11.88 5.79 -10.53
N VAL A 163 12.65 5.82 -9.46
CA VAL A 163 12.15 5.80 -8.09
C VAL A 163 11.57 7.18 -7.76
N LEU A 164 10.30 7.23 -7.43
CA LEU A 164 9.64 8.44 -6.94
C LEU A 164 9.32 8.23 -5.47
N HIS A 165 9.97 8.97 -4.58
CA HIS A 165 9.63 8.99 -3.16
C HIS A 165 8.27 9.66 -2.97
N THR A 166 7.34 8.89 -2.41
CA THR A 166 5.94 9.24 -2.23
C THR A 166 5.48 8.90 -0.80
N PRO A 167 6.08 9.53 0.23
CA PRO A 167 5.73 9.27 1.63
C PRO A 167 4.28 9.65 1.91
N GLY A 168 3.66 8.98 2.87
CA GLY A 168 2.28 9.25 3.26
C GLY A 168 1.63 8.06 3.94
N HIS A 169 1.64 6.92 3.27
CA HIS A 169 1.27 5.64 3.84
C HIS A 169 2.38 5.16 4.80
N THR A 170 3.61 5.05 4.31
CA THR A 170 4.80 4.86 5.14
C THR A 170 5.79 6.01 4.88
N PRO A 171 6.82 6.22 5.73
CA PRO A 171 7.83 7.24 5.46
C PRO A 171 8.71 6.89 4.25
N GLY A 172 8.82 5.61 3.88
CA GLY A 172 9.58 5.12 2.73
C GLY A 172 8.75 4.65 1.55
N SER A 173 7.46 4.97 1.47
CA SER A 173 6.66 4.61 0.30
C SER A 173 7.25 5.20 -0.98
N ILE A 174 7.41 4.37 -2.01
CA ILE A 174 7.92 4.77 -3.33
C ILE A 174 7.01 4.25 -4.45
N CYS A 175 6.91 5.02 -5.54
CA CYS A 175 6.42 4.53 -6.82
C CYS A 175 7.61 4.18 -7.74
N TYR A 176 7.40 3.20 -8.63
CA TYR A 176 8.29 2.92 -9.75
C TYR A 176 7.66 3.46 -11.04
N ALA A 177 8.27 4.50 -11.62
CA ALA A 177 7.77 5.17 -12.83
C ALA A 177 8.63 4.80 -14.04
N TRP A 178 8.01 4.14 -15.02
CA TRP A 178 8.59 3.91 -16.33
C TRP A 178 8.19 5.05 -17.28
N GLU A 179 8.98 6.13 -17.23
CA GLU A 179 8.65 7.42 -17.87
C GLU A 179 8.42 7.30 -19.39
N SER A 180 9.17 6.45 -20.11
CA SER A 180 9.02 6.28 -21.56
C SER A 180 7.71 5.59 -21.99
N GLU A 181 7.08 4.83 -21.09
CA GLU A 181 5.82 4.13 -21.33
C GLU A 181 4.63 4.82 -20.62
N GLY A 182 4.88 5.92 -19.89
CA GLY A 182 3.86 6.58 -19.07
C GLY A 182 3.24 5.66 -18.01
N LEU A 183 3.98 4.65 -17.54
CA LEU A 183 3.50 3.64 -16.60
C LEU A 183 4.06 3.91 -15.20
N VAL A 184 3.18 3.93 -14.19
CA VAL A 184 3.56 4.06 -12.78
C VAL A 184 3.00 2.90 -11.97
N LEU A 185 3.87 2.20 -11.23
CA LEU A 185 3.47 1.24 -10.20
C LEU A 185 3.60 1.93 -8.85
N SER A 186 2.48 2.11 -8.16
CA SER A 186 2.38 3.09 -7.07
C SER A 186 2.34 2.50 -5.66
N GLY A 187 2.16 1.18 -5.54
CA GLY A 187 1.85 0.56 -4.24
C GLY A 187 0.68 1.29 -3.58
N ASP A 188 0.96 1.85 -2.40
CA ASP A 188 -0.03 2.50 -1.54
C ASP A 188 0.09 4.05 -1.54
N ALA A 189 0.74 4.62 -2.55
CA ALA A 189 0.90 6.07 -2.69
C ALA A 189 -0.39 6.80 -3.13
N ALA A 190 -1.32 6.08 -3.74
CA ALA A 190 -2.62 6.59 -4.19
C ALA A 190 -3.74 5.68 -3.68
N MET A 191 -4.09 5.85 -2.42
CA MET A 191 -5.18 5.15 -1.74
C MET A 191 -6.52 5.86 -1.98
N GLY A 192 -7.49 5.13 -2.52
CA GLY A 192 -8.90 5.53 -2.48
C GLY A 192 -9.48 5.40 -1.07
N LEU A 193 -10.59 4.68 -0.93
CA LEU A 193 -11.11 4.17 0.34
C LEU A 193 -10.36 2.88 0.75
N SER A 194 -10.72 2.32 1.90
CA SER A 194 -10.22 1.02 2.34
C SER A 194 -10.44 -0.08 1.29
N THR A 195 -9.55 -1.07 1.30
CA THR A 195 -9.69 -2.32 0.55
C THR A 195 -10.95 -3.11 0.99
N GLN A 196 -11.42 -2.89 2.20
CA GLN A 196 -12.67 -3.45 2.73
C GLN A 196 -13.84 -2.45 2.61
N PRO A 197 -15.08 -2.93 2.33
CA PRO A 197 -16.26 -2.08 2.34
C PRO A 197 -16.40 -1.35 3.68
N GLY A 198 -16.71 -0.06 3.64
CA GLY A 198 -16.99 0.69 4.86
C GLY A 198 -15.81 1.38 5.53
N GLY A 199 -14.60 1.28 4.98
CA GLY A 199 -13.40 1.78 5.65
C GLY A 199 -12.73 3.00 5.03
N LEU A 200 -11.77 3.57 5.77
CA LEU A 200 -10.91 4.69 5.35
C LEU A 200 -9.54 4.21 4.82
N PRO A 201 -8.83 5.01 4.01
CA PRO A 201 -7.45 4.71 3.64
C PRO A 201 -6.51 4.78 4.85
N LEU A 202 -5.40 4.04 4.80
CA LEU A 202 -4.37 4.02 5.84
C LEU A 202 -3.36 5.16 5.62
N ILE A 203 -3.79 6.40 5.84
CA ILE A 203 -2.94 7.60 5.70
C ILE A 203 -2.31 7.94 7.05
N TYR A 204 -1.06 7.56 7.28
CA TYR A 204 -0.37 7.83 8.55
C TYR A 204 0.24 9.24 8.60
N TYR A 205 0.70 9.74 7.45
CA TYR A 205 1.38 11.04 7.30
C TYR A 205 0.62 11.91 6.28
N PRO A 206 -0.49 12.56 6.66
CA PRO A 206 -1.41 13.18 5.69
C PRO A 206 -0.81 14.37 4.93
N ALA A 207 0.04 15.17 5.56
CA ALA A 207 0.72 16.27 4.87
C ALA A 207 1.67 15.75 3.78
N ASP A 208 2.33 14.62 4.02
CA ASP A 208 3.24 14.00 3.06
C ASP A 208 2.46 13.31 1.95
N TYR A 209 1.41 12.57 2.31
CA TYR A 209 0.51 11.91 1.37
C TYR A 209 -0.08 12.90 0.36
N LYS A 210 -0.54 14.08 0.80
CA LYS A 210 -1.05 15.13 -0.11
C LYS A 210 0.01 15.66 -1.06
N ARG A 211 1.25 15.85 -0.61
CA ARG A 211 2.36 16.26 -1.51
C ARG A 211 2.70 15.17 -2.51
N SER A 212 2.67 13.90 -2.08
CA SER A 212 2.88 12.74 -2.94
C SER A 212 1.79 12.61 -4.01
N LEU A 213 0.52 12.73 -3.64
CA LEU A 213 -0.59 12.76 -4.59
C LEU A 213 -0.48 13.91 -5.59
N GLN A 214 -0.16 15.12 -5.11
CA GLN A 214 0.03 16.27 -5.98
C GLN A 214 1.16 16.02 -7.00
N ARG A 215 2.30 15.47 -6.55
CA ARG A 215 3.41 15.09 -7.44
C ARG A 215 2.95 14.10 -8.52
N LEU A 216 2.16 13.08 -8.15
CA LEU A 216 1.63 12.11 -9.11
C LEU A 216 0.64 12.74 -10.11
N GLN A 217 -0.19 13.70 -9.67
CA GLN A 217 -1.13 14.43 -10.52
C GLN A 217 -0.44 15.35 -11.54
N GLU A 218 0.80 15.77 -11.27
CA GLU A 218 1.61 16.61 -12.18
C GLU A 218 2.33 15.79 -13.27
N LEU A 219 2.33 14.45 -13.17
CA LEU A 219 2.93 13.56 -14.16
C LEU A 219 1.96 13.21 -15.29
N ASP A 220 2.51 12.96 -16.47
CA ASP A 220 1.77 12.38 -17.59
C ASP A 220 1.73 10.85 -17.46
N ILE A 221 0.78 10.35 -16.68
CA ILE A 221 0.62 8.91 -16.41
C ILE A 221 -0.47 8.36 -17.33
N ALA A 222 -0.07 7.51 -18.27
CA ALA A 222 -0.95 6.77 -19.16
C ALA A 222 -1.50 5.49 -18.50
N VAL A 223 -0.71 4.85 -17.63
CA VAL A 223 -1.10 3.62 -16.91
C VAL A 223 -0.68 3.72 -15.46
N LEU A 224 -1.61 3.51 -14.54
CA LEU A 224 -1.36 3.49 -13.09
C LEU A 224 -1.71 2.11 -12.52
N GLY A 225 -0.71 1.37 -12.05
CA GLY A 225 -0.87 0.15 -11.26
C GLY A 225 -0.82 0.44 -9.76
N LEU A 226 -1.76 -0.12 -9.01
CA LEU A 226 -1.94 0.06 -7.56
C LEU A 226 -1.46 -1.16 -6.77
N GLY A 227 -1.25 -1.01 -5.47
CA GLY A 227 -0.97 -2.13 -4.55
C GLY A 227 -2.20 -2.96 -4.17
N HIS A 228 -3.40 -2.41 -4.36
CA HIS A 228 -4.66 -3.05 -3.96
C HIS A 228 -5.85 -2.61 -4.83
N HIS A 229 -6.96 -3.34 -4.69
CA HIS A 229 -8.30 -2.93 -5.14
C HIS A 229 -8.91 -1.83 -4.26
N TYR A 230 -8.39 -0.61 -4.37
CA TYR A 230 -8.98 0.52 -3.65
C TYR A 230 -10.32 0.93 -4.24
N ARG A 231 -11.27 1.24 -3.36
CA ARG A 231 -12.60 1.69 -3.77
C ARG A 231 -12.63 3.19 -3.90
N THR A 232 -13.34 3.73 -4.88
CA THR A 232 -13.71 5.14 -4.91
C THR A 232 -15.22 5.26 -5.10
N LEU A 233 -15.76 6.47 -4.97
CA LEU A 233 -17.16 6.73 -5.36
C LEU A 233 -17.32 6.89 -6.87
N ALA A 234 -16.25 7.25 -7.57
CA ALA A 234 -16.28 7.60 -8.99
C ALA A 234 -16.00 6.40 -9.91
N MET A 235 -15.30 5.37 -9.40
CA MET A 235 -14.74 4.29 -10.21
C MET A 235 -14.87 2.93 -9.51
N PRO A 236 -15.01 1.83 -10.29
CA PRO A 236 -14.88 0.47 -9.76
C PRO A 236 -13.51 0.25 -9.12
N PRO A 237 -13.38 -0.76 -8.23
CA PRO A 237 -12.13 -1.03 -7.51
C PRO A 237 -11.12 -1.80 -8.37
N ASP A 238 -10.86 -1.31 -9.58
CA ASP A 238 -9.82 -1.84 -10.45
C ASP A 238 -8.45 -1.47 -9.90
N SER A 239 -7.48 -2.36 -10.03
CA SER A 239 -6.09 -2.14 -9.59
C SER A 239 -5.19 -1.54 -10.68
N VAL A 240 -5.69 -1.43 -11.92
CA VAL A 240 -4.99 -0.77 -13.03
C VAL A 240 -5.92 0.24 -13.69
N HIS A 241 -5.45 1.47 -13.85
CA HIS A 241 -6.18 2.56 -14.51
C HIS A 241 -5.44 3.04 -15.75
N PHE A 242 -6.21 3.42 -16.79
CA PHE A 242 -5.69 3.78 -18.10
C PHE A 242 -6.17 5.16 -18.55
N GLY A 243 -5.29 5.93 -19.19
CA GLY A 243 -5.58 7.22 -19.80
C GLY A 243 -6.25 8.20 -18.82
N GLU A 244 -7.33 8.84 -19.25
CA GLU A 244 -8.05 9.85 -18.45
C GLU A 244 -8.63 9.30 -17.12
N LEU A 245 -8.77 7.98 -16.98
CA LEU A 245 -9.19 7.37 -15.73
C LEU A 245 -8.14 7.51 -14.63
N VAL A 246 -6.85 7.64 -14.98
CA VAL A 246 -5.77 7.87 -14.01
C VAL A 246 -5.98 9.18 -13.27
N LYS A 247 -6.23 10.28 -14.00
CA LYS A 247 -6.50 11.59 -13.40
C LYS A 247 -7.77 11.58 -12.56
N THR A 248 -8.81 10.89 -13.04
CA THR A 248 -10.07 10.73 -12.29
C THR A 248 -9.83 10.01 -10.96
N TYR A 249 -9.04 8.93 -10.99
CA TYR A 249 -8.70 8.16 -9.80
C TYR A 249 -7.87 8.95 -8.79
N LEU A 250 -6.79 9.60 -9.23
CA LEU A 250 -5.95 10.43 -8.37
C LEU A 250 -6.73 11.61 -7.77
N GLY A 251 -7.65 12.21 -8.54
CA GLY A 251 -8.57 13.23 -8.05
C GLY A 251 -9.50 12.69 -6.94
N ALA A 252 -10.04 11.48 -7.10
CA ALA A 252 -10.86 10.84 -6.07
C ALA A 252 -10.08 10.54 -4.80
N CYS A 253 -8.82 10.09 -4.90
CA CYS A 253 -7.93 9.88 -3.76
C CYS A 253 -7.70 11.19 -2.97
N GLN A 254 -7.46 12.29 -3.70
CA GLN A 254 -7.29 13.62 -3.10
C GLN A 254 -8.56 14.10 -2.40
N GLU A 255 -9.73 13.96 -3.04
CA GLU A 255 -11.03 14.34 -2.44
C GLU A 255 -11.29 13.56 -1.14
N ILE A 256 -11.02 12.25 -1.12
CA ILE A 256 -11.17 11.41 0.08
C ILE A 256 -10.24 11.89 1.20
N ALA A 257 -8.97 12.16 0.90
CA ALA A 257 -8.02 12.65 1.89
C ALA A 257 -8.43 14.02 2.46
N ASP A 258 -8.91 14.93 1.61
CA ASP A 258 -9.38 16.25 2.02
C ASP A 258 -10.65 16.17 2.88
N LEU A 259 -11.57 15.26 2.56
CA LEU A 259 -12.78 15.02 3.37
C LEU A 259 -12.43 14.52 4.77
N ILE A 260 -11.43 13.65 4.91
CA ILE A 260 -10.96 13.14 6.21
C ILE A 260 -10.33 14.27 7.02
N GLU A 261 -9.47 15.08 6.40
CA GLU A 261 -8.82 16.22 7.06
C GLU A 261 -9.85 17.27 7.51
N ASP A 262 -10.79 17.67 6.63
CA ASP A 262 -11.87 18.62 6.95
C ASP A 262 -12.74 18.12 8.09
N ALA A 263 -13.18 16.87 8.03
CA ALA A 263 -14.03 16.27 9.06
C ALA A 263 -13.36 16.30 10.43
N LEU A 264 -12.07 15.95 10.49
CA LEU A 264 -11.33 16.00 11.74
C LEU A 264 -11.15 17.44 12.24
N ARG A 265 -10.74 18.37 11.36
CA ARG A 265 -10.54 19.78 11.70
C ARG A 265 -11.81 20.41 12.25
N ARG A 266 -12.95 20.18 11.59
CA ARG A 266 -14.27 20.66 12.06
C ARG A 266 -14.67 20.03 13.37
N SER A 267 -14.42 18.74 13.54
CA SER A 267 -14.70 18.02 14.78
C SER A 267 -13.91 18.58 15.97
N ALA A 268 -12.62 18.85 15.78
CA ALA A 268 -11.73 19.44 16.78
C ALA A 268 -12.13 20.88 17.13
N THR A 269 -12.43 21.69 16.11
CA THR A 269 -12.84 23.11 16.29
C THR A 269 -14.14 23.22 17.06
N ALA A 270 -15.11 22.35 16.79
CA ALA A 270 -16.39 22.33 17.49
C ALA A 270 -16.28 21.83 18.94
N ARG A 271 -15.16 21.22 19.33
CA ARG A 271 -14.94 20.57 20.63
C ARG A 271 -13.59 20.98 21.23
N PRO A 272 -13.40 22.26 21.58
CA PRO A 272 -12.15 22.71 22.19
C PRO A 272 -11.88 21.93 23.49
N GLY A 273 -10.67 21.37 23.60
CA GLY A 273 -10.23 20.60 24.77
C GLY A 273 -10.65 19.11 24.78
N ALA A 274 -11.42 18.63 23.79
CA ALA A 274 -11.77 17.22 23.70
C ALA A 274 -10.56 16.34 23.38
N GLY A 275 -10.59 15.10 23.89
CA GLY A 275 -9.59 14.08 23.58
C GLY A 275 -9.70 13.56 22.15
N PHE A 276 -8.63 12.95 21.66
CA PHE A 276 -8.56 12.43 20.29
C PHE A 276 -9.73 11.52 19.91
N LEU A 277 -10.07 10.54 20.75
CA LEU A 277 -11.14 9.57 20.45
C LEU A 277 -12.52 10.23 20.31
N GLU A 278 -12.80 11.28 21.09
CA GLU A 278 -14.06 12.02 20.98
C GLU A 278 -14.12 12.78 19.64
N VAL A 279 -13.01 13.42 19.27
CA VAL A 279 -12.88 14.13 18.00
C VAL A 279 -12.96 13.15 16.83
N ALA A 280 -12.31 12.00 16.90
CA ALA A 280 -12.32 10.98 15.86
C ALA A 280 -13.71 10.36 15.64
N ARG A 281 -14.48 10.10 16.71
CA ARG A 281 -15.86 9.60 16.59
C ARG A 281 -16.76 10.59 15.86
N ASN A 282 -16.72 11.87 16.24
CA ASN A 282 -17.51 12.86 15.52
C ASN A 282 -16.99 13.11 14.10
N ALA A 283 -15.68 13.03 13.86
CA ALA A 283 -15.13 13.10 12.50
C ALA A 283 -15.65 11.92 11.66
N THR A 284 -15.75 10.73 12.24
CA THR A 284 -16.36 9.55 11.59
C THR A 284 -17.80 9.83 11.17
N ASP A 285 -18.60 10.45 12.05
CA ASP A 285 -19.98 10.84 11.71
C ASP A 285 -20.06 11.89 10.59
N LEU A 286 -19.10 12.82 10.52
CA LEU A 286 -19.01 13.81 9.44
C LEU A 286 -18.63 13.15 8.10
N VAL A 287 -17.63 12.27 8.10
CA VAL A 287 -17.21 11.55 6.88
C VAL A 287 -18.32 10.62 6.38
N ALA A 288 -19.03 9.94 7.29
CA ALA A 288 -20.14 9.03 6.95
C ALA A 288 -21.33 9.72 6.26
N GLN A 289 -21.42 11.06 6.29
CA GLN A 289 -22.42 11.81 5.52
C GLN A 289 -22.11 11.88 4.02
N ARG A 290 -20.87 11.57 3.63
CA ARG A 290 -20.36 11.73 2.26
C ARG A 290 -19.77 10.45 1.69
N LEU A 291 -19.19 9.61 2.54
CA LEU A 291 -18.55 8.35 2.18
C LEU A 291 -19.32 7.18 2.83
N PRO A 292 -19.33 5.99 2.20
CA PRO A 292 -20.09 4.84 2.67
C PRO A 292 -19.37 4.15 3.83
N ILE A 293 -19.18 4.84 4.96
CA ILE A 293 -18.42 4.35 6.12
C ILE A 293 -19.31 3.45 6.99
N ILE A 294 -18.79 2.26 7.34
CA ILE A 294 -19.38 1.37 8.33
C ILE A 294 -18.70 1.64 9.65
N LYS A 295 -19.48 1.88 10.70
CA LYS A 295 -18.95 2.18 12.03
C LYS A 295 -18.83 0.94 12.91
N SER A 296 -17.78 0.87 13.71
CA SER A 296 -17.65 -0.10 14.80
C SER A 296 -18.56 0.26 15.98
N ALA A 297 -18.65 -0.64 16.96
CA ALA A 297 -19.38 -0.39 18.21
C ALA A 297 -18.81 0.81 18.99
N GLU A 298 -17.53 1.14 18.79
CA GLU A 298 -16.85 2.28 19.41
C GLU A 298 -17.10 3.61 18.67
N GLY A 299 -17.88 3.62 17.57
CA GLY A 299 -18.19 4.81 16.79
C GLY A 299 -17.05 5.28 15.87
N LEU A 300 -16.05 4.43 15.63
CA LEU A 300 -14.94 4.64 14.70
C LEU A 300 -15.20 3.88 13.39
N PRO A 301 -14.45 4.12 12.30
CA PRO A 301 -14.55 3.29 11.09
C PRO A 301 -14.26 1.81 11.42
N LEU A 302 -15.02 0.88 10.83
CA LEU A 302 -14.89 -0.56 11.09
C LEU A 302 -13.59 -1.14 10.53
N TYR A 303 -13.24 -0.73 9.32
CA TYR A 303 -12.00 -1.06 8.62
C TYR A 303 -11.30 0.23 8.23
N GLY A 304 -9.98 0.23 8.07
CA GLY A 304 -9.30 1.46 7.68
C GLY A 304 -9.35 2.48 8.81
N ASN A 305 -8.29 2.51 9.58
CA ASN A 305 -8.43 2.71 11.01
C ASN A 305 -8.40 4.19 11.43
N VAL A 306 -8.39 4.37 12.74
CA VAL A 306 -8.18 5.61 13.47
C VAL A 306 -6.90 6.39 13.06
N GLU A 307 -5.96 5.74 12.38
CA GLU A 307 -4.69 6.30 11.90
C GLU A 307 -4.85 7.48 10.94
N ALA A 308 -5.79 7.41 10.00
CA ALA A 308 -6.07 8.51 9.07
C ALA A 308 -6.47 9.80 9.82
N PHE A 309 -7.26 9.62 10.88
CA PHE A 309 -7.63 10.69 11.79
C PHE A 309 -6.47 11.08 12.72
N TYR A 310 -5.69 10.12 13.21
CA TYR A 310 -4.60 10.40 14.14
C TYR A 310 -3.50 11.25 13.51
N GLY A 311 -3.10 10.94 12.27
CA GLY A 311 -2.14 11.76 11.53
C GLY A 311 -2.62 13.21 11.40
N CYS A 312 -3.88 13.41 11.02
CA CYS A 312 -4.47 14.73 10.92
C CYS A 312 -4.57 15.43 12.29
N TRP A 313 -4.83 14.67 13.36
CA TRP A 313 -4.93 15.18 14.73
C TRP A 313 -3.59 15.73 15.24
N GLN A 314 -2.48 15.07 14.91
CA GLN A 314 -1.14 15.55 15.27
C GLN A 314 -0.82 16.91 14.64
N LEU A 315 -1.33 17.19 13.43
CA LEU A 315 -1.13 18.48 12.74
C LEU A 315 -1.95 19.64 13.33
N LEU A 316 -2.96 19.35 14.14
CA LEU A 316 -3.82 20.36 14.78
C LEU A 316 -3.30 20.81 16.16
N ARG A 317 -2.25 20.17 16.68
CA ARG A 317 -1.69 20.41 18.02
C ARG A 317 -0.52 21.37 18.01
#